data_AF-A0A2P2JFF7-F1
#
_entry.id   AF-A0A2P2JFF7-F1
#
_cell.length_a   1.000
_cell.length_b   1.000
_cell.length_c   1.000
_cell.angle_alpha   90.00
_cell.angle_beta   90.00
_cell.angle_gamma   90.00
#
_symmetry.space_group_name_H-M   'P 1'
#
loop_
_entity.id
_entity.type
_entity.pdbx_description
1 polymer ?
#
loop_
_entity_poly.entity_id
_entity_poly.type
_entity_poly.pdbx_seq_one_letter_code
_entity_poly.pdbx_strand_id
1 'polypeptide(L)'
;MANHAIPLSQQLQFKEYQSKLVRVAGSNKSASIIKGALYILSTGSGDFLQNYYINPWLKSVYTPDQYGSYLIGSFNSFVKGLYALEARKLGVTSLPPLGCLPAPAPYLVSMRVDVSPISTLMYSNSTRRLCGSNKRMLWDRDC
;
A
#
# COMPACT_ATOMS: atom_id res chain seq x y z
N MET A 1 9.64 -21.54 -1.87
CA MET A 1 8.16 -21.50 -1.98
C MET A 1 7.81 -20.41 -2.98
N ALA A 2 7.19 -20.76 -4.10
CA ALA A 2 6.74 -19.78 -5.08
C ALA A 2 5.51 -19.07 -4.52
N ASN A 3 5.68 -17.80 -4.10
CA ASN A 3 4.57 -16.99 -3.65
C ASN A 3 3.70 -16.66 -4.87
N HIS A 4 2.50 -17.25 -4.96
CA HIS A 4 1.47 -16.94 -5.97
C HIS A 4 0.85 -15.53 -5.79
N ALA A 5 1.52 -14.64 -5.06
CA ALA A 5 1.05 -13.29 -4.81
C ALA A 5 1.25 -12.43 -6.07
N ILE A 6 0.18 -11.79 -6.52
CA ILE A 6 0.23 -10.87 -7.65
C ILE A 6 0.99 -9.61 -7.22
N PRO A 7 2.09 -9.22 -7.90
CA PRO A 7 2.86 -8.05 -7.53
C PRO A 7 2.06 -6.76 -7.74
N LEU A 8 2.37 -5.71 -6.95
CA LEU A 8 1.69 -4.41 -7.05
C LEU A 8 1.69 -3.83 -8.47
N SER A 9 2.78 -3.97 -9.22
CA SER A 9 2.87 -3.53 -10.62
C SER A 9 1.82 -4.20 -11.53
N GLN A 10 1.48 -5.46 -11.25
CA GLN A 10 0.47 -6.21 -11.99
C GLN A 10 -0.94 -5.88 -11.47
N GLN A 11 -1.13 -5.68 -10.16
CA GLN A 11 -2.40 -5.19 -9.60
C GLN A 11 -2.78 -3.81 -10.14
N LEU A 12 -1.77 -2.97 -10.43
CA LEU A 12 -1.96 -1.64 -11.03
C LEU A 12 -2.63 -1.75 -12.40
N GLN A 13 -2.30 -2.80 -13.13
CA GLN A 13 -2.91 -3.12 -14.40
C GLN A 13 -4.18 -3.96 -14.19
N PHE A 14 -5.15 -3.41 -13.45
CA PHE A 14 -6.53 -3.94 -13.42
C PHE A 14 -7.25 -3.74 -14.78
N LYS A 15 -6.49 -3.73 -15.88
CA LYS A 15 -6.92 -3.58 -17.28
C LYS A 15 -8.04 -4.55 -17.61
N GLU A 16 -8.00 -5.77 -17.09
CA GLU A 16 -9.07 -6.73 -17.30
C GLU A 16 -10.41 -6.21 -16.77
N TYR A 17 -10.41 -5.61 -15.57
CA TYR A 17 -11.60 -4.95 -15.02
C TYR A 17 -11.99 -3.72 -15.83
N GLN A 18 -11.04 -2.89 -16.27
CA GLN A 18 -11.35 -1.73 -17.12
C GLN A 18 -12.01 -2.16 -18.45
N SER A 19 -11.46 -3.18 -19.10
CA SER A 19 -12.02 -3.75 -20.34
C SER A 19 -13.41 -4.34 -20.12
N LYS A 20 -13.62 -5.10 -19.04
CA LYS A 20 -14.95 -5.60 -18.68
C LYS A 20 -15.92 -4.45 -18.43
N LEU A 21 -15.49 -3.41 -17.72
CA LEU A 21 -16.32 -2.24 -17.41
C LEU A 21 -16.72 -1.50 -18.69
N VAL A 22 -15.79 -1.27 -19.62
CA VAL A 22 -16.10 -0.68 -20.94
C VAL A 22 -17.11 -1.52 -21.73
N ARG A 23 -16.98 -2.85 -21.71
CA ARG A 23 -17.94 -3.74 -22.40
C ARG A 23 -19.36 -3.66 -21.80
N VAL A 24 -19.48 -3.43 -20.50
CA VAL A 24 -20.77 -3.43 -19.79
C VAL A 24 -21.41 -2.04 -19.73
N ALA A 25 -20.63 -1.00 -19.43
CA ALA A 25 -21.12 0.35 -19.17
C ALA A 25 -20.87 1.35 -20.31
N GLY A 26 -20.03 0.99 -21.29
CA GLY A 26 -19.57 1.89 -22.35
C GLY A 26 -18.46 2.82 -21.89
N SER A 27 -17.63 3.29 -22.84
CA SER A 27 -16.38 4.03 -22.55
C SER A 27 -16.58 5.24 -21.62
N ASN A 28 -17.55 6.11 -21.93
CA ASN A 28 -17.79 7.35 -21.17
C ASN A 28 -18.22 7.10 -19.72
N LYS A 29 -19.11 6.11 -19.52
CA LYS A 29 -19.61 5.78 -18.18
C LYS A 29 -18.54 5.05 -17.36
N SER A 30 -17.74 4.17 -17.99
CA SER A 30 -16.59 3.52 -17.36
C SER A 30 -15.56 4.52 -16.88
N ALA A 31 -15.21 5.52 -17.70
CA ALA A 31 -14.31 6.59 -17.29
C ALA A 31 -14.84 7.36 -16.06
N SER A 32 -16.14 7.64 -16.05
CA SER A 32 -16.81 8.32 -14.92
C SER A 32 -16.79 7.46 -13.65
N ILE A 33 -17.01 6.15 -13.77
CA ILE A 33 -16.96 5.20 -12.66
C ILE A 33 -15.54 5.14 -12.08
N ILE A 34 -14.52 4.94 -12.92
CA ILE A 34 -13.11 4.88 -12.50
C ILE A 34 -12.71 6.16 -11.76
N LYS A 35 -13.04 7.33 -12.32
CA LYS A 35 -12.75 8.62 -11.70
C LYS A 35 -13.51 8.85 -10.38
N GLY A 36 -14.73 8.31 -10.28
CA GLY A 36 -15.61 8.45 -9.13
C GLY A 36 -15.40 7.44 -8.01
N ALA A 37 -14.75 6.30 -8.32
CA ALA A 37 -14.54 5.19 -7.41
C ALA A 37 -13.59 5.52 -6.27
N LEU A 38 -13.83 4.88 -5.12
CA LEU A 38 -12.95 4.90 -3.96
C LEU A 38 -12.03 3.67 -4.01
N TYR A 39 -10.72 3.92 -4.03
CA TYR A 39 -9.70 2.88 -4.02
C TYR A 39 -9.13 2.77 -2.62
N ILE A 40 -9.24 1.61 -1.99
CA ILE A 40 -8.73 1.37 -0.64
C ILE A 40 -7.47 0.51 -0.74
N LEU A 41 -6.37 1.02 -0.20
CA LEU A 41 -5.06 0.38 -0.24
C LEU A 41 -4.64 -0.04 1.16
N SER A 42 -4.30 -1.31 1.31
CA SER A 42 -3.71 -1.90 2.52
C SER A 42 -2.52 -2.76 2.11
N THR A 43 -1.32 -2.42 2.58
CA THR A 43 -0.07 -3.08 2.18
C THR A 43 0.99 -2.92 3.29
N GLY A 44 2.04 -3.74 3.26
CA GLY A 44 3.18 -3.70 4.19
C GLY A 44 3.11 -4.69 5.35
N SER A 45 1.92 -5.03 5.89
CA SER A 45 1.83 -5.95 7.04
C SER A 45 2.34 -7.34 6.69
N GLY A 46 1.95 -7.83 5.51
CA GLY A 46 2.45 -9.11 4.98
C GLY A 46 3.93 -9.06 4.62
N ASP A 47 4.42 -7.94 4.10
CA ASP A 47 5.82 -7.76 3.75
C ASP A 47 6.73 -7.87 4.98
N PHE A 48 6.30 -7.35 6.13
CA PHE A 48 7.03 -7.53 7.38
C PHE A 48 6.82 -8.92 7.98
N LEU A 49 5.58 -9.31 8.27
CA LEU A 49 5.28 -10.53 9.03
C LEU A 49 5.62 -11.82 8.29
N GLN A 50 5.35 -11.86 6.98
CA GLN A 50 5.43 -13.08 6.18
C GLN A 50 6.71 -13.15 5.33
N ASN A 51 7.40 -12.03 5.10
CA ASN A 51 8.65 -12.00 4.35
C ASN A 51 9.84 -11.58 5.21
N TYR A 52 9.90 -10.33 5.66
CA TYR A 52 11.08 -9.79 6.36
C TYR A 52 11.42 -10.57 7.63
N TYR A 53 10.43 -10.86 8.47
CA TYR A 53 10.70 -11.50 9.76
C TYR A 53 10.96 -13.02 9.69
N ILE A 54 10.58 -13.66 8.60
CA ILE A 54 10.74 -15.11 8.40
C ILE A 54 11.97 -15.42 7.55
N ASN A 55 12.40 -14.50 6.66
CA ASN A 55 13.53 -14.72 5.76
C ASN A 55 14.85 -14.18 6.37
N PRO A 56 15.78 -15.06 6.80
CA PRO A 56 17.03 -14.64 7.43
C PRO A 56 17.92 -13.80 6.51
N TRP A 57 17.84 -14.05 5.19
CA TRP A 57 18.62 -13.33 4.20
C TRP A 57 18.13 -11.88 4.04
N LEU A 58 16.82 -11.63 4.08
CA LEU A 58 16.32 -10.26 4.05
C LEU A 58 16.76 -9.47 5.30
N LYS A 59 16.75 -10.10 6.47
CA LYS A 59 17.23 -9.47 7.72
C LYS A 59 18.73 -9.16 7.69
N SER A 60 19.53 -9.96 6.99
CA SER A 60 20.97 -9.71 6.87
C SER A 60 21.31 -8.59 5.90
N VAL A 61 20.44 -8.33 4.92
CA VAL A 61 20.65 -7.29 3.88
C VAL A 61 20.03 -5.95 4.27
N TYR A 62 18.86 -5.96 4.93
CA TYR A 62 18.13 -4.74 5.26
C TYR A 62 17.86 -4.64 6.76
N THR A 63 18.11 -3.45 7.33
CA THR A 63 17.50 -3.06 8.61
C THR A 63 15.99 -2.86 8.44
N PRO A 64 15.19 -2.92 9.52
CA PRO A 64 13.74 -2.70 9.44
C PRO A 64 13.39 -1.34 8.79
N ASP A 65 14.16 -0.29 9.08
CA ASP A 65 13.96 1.06 8.53
C ASP A 65 14.28 1.14 7.03
N GLN A 66 15.36 0.47 6.60
CA GLN A 66 15.72 0.39 5.17
C GLN A 66 14.66 -0.40 4.40
N TYR A 67 14.19 -1.51 4.95
CA TYR A 67 13.14 -2.30 4.33
C TYR A 67 11.81 -1.51 4.27
N GLY A 68 11.45 -0.81 5.35
CA GLY A 68 10.30 0.10 5.36
C GLY A 68 10.40 1.19 4.30
N SER A 69 11.58 1.80 4.15
CA SER A 69 11.84 2.82 3.12
C SER A 69 11.71 2.25 1.71
N TYR A 70 12.18 1.03 1.48
CA TYR A 70 12.00 0.31 0.21
C TYR A 70 10.52 0.08 -0.12
N LEU A 71 9.73 -0.38 0.86
CA LEU A 71 8.29 -0.58 0.70
C LEU A 71 7.55 0.73 0.43
N ILE A 72 7.93 1.84 1.08
CA ILE A 72 7.41 3.19 0.81
C ILE A 72 7.68 3.60 -0.64
N GLY A 73 8.87 3.30 -1.17
CA GLY A 73 9.21 3.58 -2.57
C GLY A 73 8.32 2.83 -3.56
N SER A 74 8.09 1.54 -3.30
CA SER A 74 7.18 0.70 -4.09
C SER A 74 5.75 1.22 -4.03
N PHE A 75 5.25 1.53 -2.84
CA PHE A 75 3.91 2.07 -2.62
C PHE A 75 3.70 3.41 -3.34
N ASN A 76 4.65 4.34 -3.25
CA ASN A 76 4.58 5.62 -3.97
C ASN A 76 4.48 5.43 -5.48
N SER A 77 5.24 4.48 -6.03
CA SER A 77 5.21 4.17 -7.46
C SER A 77 3.85 3.62 -7.88
N PHE A 78 3.26 2.75 -7.05
CA PHE A 78 1.92 2.22 -7.26
C PHE A 78 0.84 3.31 -7.22
N VAL A 79 0.87 4.19 -6.21
CA VAL A 79 -0.07 5.32 -6.09
C VAL A 79 0.03 6.25 -7.31
N LYS A 80 1.24 6.61 -7.75
CA LYS A 80 1.44 7.41 -8.97
C LYS A 80 0.82 6.75 -10.20
N GLY A 81 0.96 5.43 -10.31
CA GLY A 81 0.31 4.66 -11.37
C GLY A 81 -1.21 4.74 -11.32
N LEU A 82 -1.82 4.67 -10.13
CA LEU A 82 -3.27 4.80 -9.98
C LEU A 82 -3.74 6.19 -10.41
N TYR A 83 -3.00 7.24 -10.04
CA TYR A 83 -3.27 8.59 -10.51
C TYR A 83 -3.17 8.72 -12.04
N ALA A 84 -2.20 8.06 -12.67
CA ALA A 84 -2.10 8.02 -14.13
C ALA A 84 -3.29 7.31 -14.80
N LEU A 85 -3.99 6.43 -14.07
CA LEU A 85 -5.21 5.74 -14.50
C LEU A 85 -6.50 6.46 -14.09
N GLU A 86 -6.44 7.77 -13.85
CA GLU A 86 -7.59 8.60 -13.46
C GLU A 86 -8.22 8.25 -12.09
N ALA A 87 -7.58 7.42 -11.26
CA ALA A 87 -8.03 7.25 -9.88
C ALA A 87 -7.80 8.56 -9.10
N ARG A 88 -8.84 9.05 -8.41
CA ARG A 88 -8.79 10.34 -7.68
C ARG A 88 -9.09 10.22 -6.19
N LYS A 89 -9.86 9.21 -5.77
CA LYS A 89 -10.21 9.00 -4.37
C LYS A 89 -9.47 7.77 -3.85
N LEU A 90 -8.40 8.00 -3.10
CA LEU A 90 -7.62 6.93 -2.46
C LEU A 90 -7.82 6.98 -0.95
N GLY A 91 -8.07 5.83 -0.34
CA GLY A 91 -7.96 5.59 1.09
C GLY A 91 -6.77 4.67 1.35
N VAL A 92 -5.91 5.00 2.30
CA VAL A 92 -4.72 4.22 2.63
C VAL A 92 -4.78 3.85 4.10
N THR A 93 -4.67 2.57 4.41
CA THR A 93 -4.61 2.10 5.81
C THR A 93 -3.18 2.12 6.31
N SER A 94 -2.96 2.61 7.52
CA SER A 94 -1.66 2.51 8.17
C SER A 94 -1.32 1.07 8.55
N LEU A 95 -0.03 0.79 8.71
CA LEU A 95 0.42 -0.46 9.30
C LEU A 95 0.02 -0.52 10.78
N PRO A 96 -0.62 -1.61 11.24
CA PRO A 96 -0.85 -1.78 12.66
C PRO A 96 0.49 -1.99 13.38
N PRO A 97 0.58 -1.64 14.68
CA PRO A 97 1.74 -1.99 15.48
C PRO A 97 1.89 -3.52 15.49
N LEU A 98 2.94 -4.02 14.84
CA LEU A 98 3.12 -5.46 14.63
C LEU A 98 3.64 -6.19 15.88
N GLY A 99 4.06 -5.44 16.92
CA GLY A 99 4.63 -6.00 18.15
C GLY A 99 3.65 -6.74 19.06
N CYS A 100 2.35 -6.68 18.79
CA CYS A 100 1.29 -7.26 19.62
C CYS A 100 0.46 -8.36 18.92
N LEU A 101 0.94 -8.89 17.79
CA LEU A 101 0.25 -9.95 17.06
C LEU A 101 0.61 -11.35 17.60
N PRO A 102 -0.37 -12.23 17.84
CA PRO A 102 -0.11 -13.60 18.29
C PRO A 102 0.53 -14.41 17.15
N ALA A 103 1.76 -14.88 17.34
CA ALA A 103 2.47 -15.80 16.45
C ALA A 103 3.06 -16.96 17.28
N PRO A 104 3.32 -18.14 16.69
CA PRO A 104 3.87 -19.27 17.43
C PRO A 104 5.23 -18.94 18.07
N ALA A 105 5.41 -19.40 19.30
CA ALA A 105 6.34 -18.87 20.31
C ALA A 105 7.86 -18.83 20.02
N PRO A 106 8.51 -19.63 19.14
CA PRO A 106 9.97 -19.59 19.06
C PRO A 106 10.55 -18.34 18.37
N TYR A 107 9.72 -17.48 17.76
CA TYR A 107 10.18 -16.29 17.02
C TYR A 107 9.98 -14.95 17.75
N LEU A 108 9.37 -14.93 18.94
CA LEU A 108 8.83 -13.72 19.55
C LEU A 108 9.71 -13.02 20.61
N VAL A 109 10.91 -13.53 20.92
CA VAL A 109 11.69 -12.98 22.05
C VAL A 109 12.34 -11.62 21.74
N SER A 110 12.23 -11.08 20.51
CA SER A 110 12.71 -9.71 20.25
C SER A 110 11.96 -9.01 19.12
N MET A 111 10.72 -8.62 19.37
CA MET A 111 9.98 -7.66 18.53
C MET A 111 9.53 -6.46 19.35
N ARG A 112 10.50 -5.66 19.79
CA ARG A 112 10.24 -4.22 20.01
C ARG A 112 10.64 -3.49 18.73
N VAL A 113 9.77 -3.55 17.71
CA VAL A 113 9.89 -2.62 16.58
C VAL A 113 8.78 -1.61 16.72
N ASP A 114 9.16 -0.42 17.16
CA ASP A 114 8.29 0.74 17.06
C ASP A 114 8.22 1.15 15.59
N VAL A 115 7.28 0.53 14.86
CA VAL A 115 6.94 0.91 13.49
C VAL A 115 6.03 2.16 13.45
N SER A 116 5.74 2.79 14.60
CA SER A 116 4.96 4.04 14.63
C SER A 116 5.58 5.15 13.79
N PRO A 117 6.91 5.38 13.78
CA PRO A 117 7.53 6.39 12.92
C PRO A 117 7.34 6.06 11.44
N ILE A 118 7.46 4.79 11.02
CA ILE A 118 7.31 4.35 9.63
C ILE A 118 5.84 4.37 9.20
N SER A 119 4.92 4.00 10.09
CA SER A 119 3.47 4.05 9.86
C SER A 119 3.01 5.50 9.73
N THR A 120 3.50 6.38 10.59
CA THR A 120 3.30 7.84 10.52
C THR A 120 4.08 8.47 9.36
N LEU A 121 5.18 7.89 8.88
CA LEU A 121 5.87 8.34 7.65
C LEU A 121 5.12 7.89 6.41
N MET A 122 4.62 6.65 6.35
CA MET A 122 3.78 6.14 5.27
C MET A 122 2.50 6.97 5.20
N TYR A 123 1.84 7.17 6.34
CA TYR A 123 0.67 8.01 6.45
C TYR A 123 1.01 9.46 6.10
N SER A 124 1.98 10.11 6.77
CA SER A 124 2.28 11.55 6.60
C SER A 124 3.02 11.92 5.31
N ASN A 125 3.86 11.07 4.71
CA ASN A 125 4.44 11.35 3.39
C ASN A 125 3.41 11.12 2.28
N SER A 126 2.53 10.13 2.44
CA SER A 126 1.41 9.94 1.51
C SER A 126 0.45 11.11 1.63
N THR A 127 -0.01 11.48 2.83
CA THR A 127 -0.92 12.63 3.00
C THR A 127 -0.27 13.97 2.66
N ARG A 128 1.00 14.25 3.02
CA ARG A 128 1.66 15.53 2.63
C ARG A 128 1.84 15.70 1.12
N ARG A 129 2.31 14.66 0.41
CA ARG A 129 2.49 14.74 -1.06
C ARG A 129 1.15 14.80 -1.80
N LEU A 130 0.12 14.19 -1.23
CA LEU A 130 -1.21 14.16 -1.84
C LEU A 130 -2.03 15.43 -1.51
N CYS A 131 -1.90 15.99 -0.30
CA CYS A 131 -2.51 17.27 0.10
C CYS A 131 -1.92 18.46 -0.70
N GLY A 132 -0.64 18.40 -1.10
CA GLY A 132 -0.04 19.39 -2.00
C GLY A 132 -0.54 19.37 -3.46
N SER A 133 -1.30 18.34 -3.89
CA SER A 133 -1.61 18.12 -5.32
C SER A 133 -3.08 18.27 -5.71
N ASN A 134 -4.06 18.16 -4.80
CA ASN A 134 -5.48 18.51 -5.05
C ASN A 134 -6.34 18.26 -3.80
N LYS A 135 -7.15 19.23 -3.37
CA LYS A 135 -8.05 19.20 -2.18
C LYS A 135 -9.27 18.26 -2.28
N ARG A 136 -9.11 17.00 -2.72
CA ARG A 136 -10.24 16.05 -2.86
C ARG A 136 -9.94 14.66 -2.33
N MET A 137 -9.29 14.60 -1.17
CA MET A 137 -9.20 13.37 -0.38
C MET A 137 -10.31 13.32 0.66
N LEU A 138 -10.99 12.17 0.76
CA LEU A 138 -12.10 11.93 1.68
C LEU A 138 -11.68 11.79 3.16
N TRP A 139 -10.40 12.03 3.47
CA TRP A 139 -9.82 11.99 4.82
C TRP A 139 -9.23 13.34 5.26
N ASP A 140 -9.63 14.46 4.64
CA ASP A 140 -9.39 15.80 5.17
C ASP A 140 -10.18 16.01 6.47
N ARG A 141 -9.59 15.63 7.60
CA ARG A 141 -9.85 16.33 8.87
C ARG A 141 -8.64 17.11 9.37
N ASP A 142 -7.46 16.93 8.78
CA ASP A 142 -6.21 17.58 9.19
C ASP A 142 -5.32 18.03 7.99
N CYS A 143 -5.95 18.49 6.91
CA CYS A 143 -5.52 19.71 6.22
C CYS A 143 -6.64 20.75 6.44
#